data_AF-A0A6L7RV44-F1
#
_entry.id   AF-A0A6L7RV44-F1
#
_cell.length_a   1.000
_cell.length_b   1.000
_cell.length_c   1.000
_cell.angle_alpha   90.00
_cell.angle_beta   90.00
_cell.angle_gamma   90.00
#
_symmetry.space_group_name_H-M   'P 1'
#
loop_
_entity.id
_entity.type
_entity.pdbx_description
1 polymer ?
#
loop_
_entity_poly.entity_id
_entity_poly.type
_entity_poly.pdbx_seq_one_letter_code
_entity_poly.pdbx_strand_id
1 'polypeptide(L)'
;MFELLKEQNHRCPYCDLKLSPMDIINSNVQIDHIYPRSRSHEDGFVNKVLTCISCNQGKRNRTPWEWNGERENQWWAEFEARVKGINCKPEKKRRLLSQSFKDRELDFIERNKVDNSYTSRALHSELMKLYPKSYSGGTIIKGERRRVYPRPGQFTAMLRRAWLSGKYKKDRDDDRHHAMDALIVAMLSEALLKHLTDVYQSLELLGKQHKTTPTVDPPWESFAQDAIDAYNAEWLVCRTENRRARGALHEEIIRTSRVDENGQMTFFERKSIDNITKSDIARIPDDVIKERVAKWLENGKPDDDRPRSANNDPIRKLKLPTKIKTATQINRRDMGGKNLRKQGGYAENSSMVRVDLFKVNETCYDPAGRRITPGYYLVPIYLWQIKDNGSSTPLKAIVGGKPEDEWPQMDPSDFVMSLFKDSHLELQRNNGQFVAGYYRKTGRATASISVSPVHRRNLNDMINSIGIKNLSGIRKFQVDRLGIKNEIPPGKETWPGYQYDR
;
A
#
# COMPACT_ATOMS: atom_id res chain seq x y z
N MET A 1 30.31 -5.27 3.46
CA MET A 1 30.43 -6.37 4.44
C MET A 1 31.59 -6.13 5.40
N PHE A 2 32.81 -5.83 4.93
CA PHE A 2 33.95 -5.52 5.81
C PHE A 2 33.71 -4.36 6.79
N GLU A 3 32.99 -3.31 6.38
CA GLU A 3 32.62 -2.21 7.28
C GLU A 3 31.73 -2.69 8.43
N LEU A 4 30.70 -3.51 8.15
CA LEU A 4 29.85 -4.12 9.17
C LEU A 4 30.63 -5.07 10.09
N LEU A 5 31.60 -5.81 9.54
CA LEU A 5 32.48 -6.69 10.32
C LEU A 5 33.28 -5.87 11.35
N LYS A 6 33.80 -4.71 10.94
CA LYS A 6 34.54 -3.78 11.80
C LYS A 6 33.63 -3.12 12.84
N GLU A 7 32.44 -2.64 12.45
CA GLU A 7 31.44 -2.08 13.38
C GLU A 7 31.07 -3.06 14.50
N GLN A 8 30.96 -4.34 14.15
CA GLN A 8 30.52 -5.42 15.05
C GLN A 8 31.65 -6.12 15.80
N ASN A 9 32.86 -5.55 15.82
CA ASN A 9 34.03 -6.13 16.48
C ASN A 9 34.26 -7.60 16.09
N HIS A 10 34.10 -7.94 14.80
CA HIS A 10 34.31 -9.28 14.28
C HIS A 10 33.43 -10.36 14.93
N ARG A 11 32.20 -10.01 15.35
CA ARG A 11 31.24 -10.96 15.92
C ARG A 11 29.86 -10.83 15.30
N CYS A 12 29.15 -11.95 15.25
CA CYS A 12 27.74 -11.98 14.87
C CYS A 12 26.91 -11.36 16.01
N PRO A 13 26.05 -10.35 15.74
CA PRO A 13 25.30 -9.68 16.80
C PRO A 13 24.28 -10.63 17.46
N TYR A 14 23.83 -11.67 16.74
CA TYR A 14 22.76 -12.56 17.19
C TYR A 14 23.21 -13.72 18.07
N CYS A 15 24.39 -14.28 17.80
CA CYS A 15 24.88 -15.48 18.50
C CYS A 15 26.31 -15.35 19.04
N ASP A 16 26.93 -14.18 18.91
CA ASP A 16 28.31 -13.89 19.31
C ASP A 16 29.41 -14.69 18.60
N LEU A 17 29.06 -15.50 17.60
CA LEU A 17 30.04 -16.25 16.80
C LEU A 17 31.07 -15.30 16.18
N LYS A 18 32.35 -15.61 16.35
CA LYS A 18 33.46 -14.86 15.76
C LYS A 18 33.39 -14.97 14.22
N LEU A 19 33.45 -13.81 13.57
CA LEU A 19 33.43 -13.65 12.12
C LEU A 19 34.80 -13.13 11.66
N SER A 20 35.33 -13.71 10.59
CA SER A 20 36.60 -13.31 10.00
C SER A 20 36.42 -12.71 8.60
N PRO A 21 37.42 -11.98 8.09
CA PRO A 21 37.46 -11.59 6.68
C PRO A 21 37.35 -12.78 5.71
N MET A 22 37.89 -13.95 6.08
CA MET A 22 37.80 -15.16 5.27
C MET A 22 36.37 -15.68 5.16
N ASP A 23 35.54 -15.49 6.19
CA ASP A 23 34.13 -15.90 6.13
C ASP A 23 33.35 -15.09 5.09
N ILE A 24 33.74 -13.82 4.86
CA ILE A 24 33.16 -12.99 3.80
C ILE A 24 33.58 -13.51 2.43
N ILE A 25 34.88 -13.79 2.25
CA ILE A 25 35.44 -14.29 0.98
C ILE A 25 34.82 -15.64 0.61
N ASN A 26 34.67 -16.53 1.60
CA ASN A 26 34.11 -17.87 1.43
C ASN A 26 32.57 -17.89 1.44
N SER A 27 31.90 -16.73 1.53
CA SER A 27 30.43 -16.64 1.58
C SER A 27 29.77 -17.39 2.74
N ASN A 28 30.46 -17.55 3.88
CA ASN A 28 29.97 -18.19 5.10
C ASN A 28 29.12 -17.26 5.99
N VAL A 29 28.93 -16.01 5.57
CA VAL A 29 28.16 -14.97 6.27
C VAL A 29 27.16 -14.31 5.33
N GLN A 30 26.15 -13.68 5.91
CA GLN A 30 25.11 -12.97 5.18
C GLN A 30 24.87 -11.59 5.77
N ILE A 31 24.43 -10.66 4.91
CA ILE A 31 23.87 -9.39 5.38
C ILE A 31 22.41 -9.66 5.72
N ASP A 32 22.04 -9.43 6.98
CA ASP A 32 20.65 -9.42 7.43
C ASP A 32 20.13 -7.98 7.52
N HIS A 33 18.84 -7.82 7.27
CA HIS A 33 18.10 -6.59 7.53
C HIS A 33 17.46 -6.67 8.92
N ILE A 34 17.94 -5.85 9.85
CA ILE A 34 17.45 -5.78 11.25
C ILE A 34 15.92 -5.72 11.25
N TYR A 35 15.38 -4.74 10.51
CA TYR A 35 14.00 -4.73 10.09
C TYR A 35 13.86 -5.38 8.73
N PRO A 36 13.06 -6.46 8.60
CA PRO A 36 12.90 -7.18 7.36
C PRO A 36 12.53 -6.25 6.20
N ARG A 37 13.27 -6.33 5.09
CA ARG A 37 13.02 -5.51 3.90
C ARG A 37 11.62 -5.71 3.34
N SER A 38 11.04 -6.91 3.44
CA SER A 38 9.68 -7.16 2.98
C SER A 38 8.59 -6.46 3.81
N ARG A 39 8.92 -5.96 5.01
CA ARG A 39 7.98 -5.32 5.93
C ARG A 39 8.26 -3.83 6.13
N SER A 40 9.53 -3.44 6.13
CA SER A 40 9.97 -2.05 6.31
C SER A 40 10.34 -1.35 5.00
N HIS A 41 10.55 -2.13 3.93
CA HIS A 41 11.25 -1.72 2.72
C HIS A 41 12.66 -1.17 2.94
N GLU A 42 13.15 -1.03 4.18
CA GLU A 42 14.39 -0.35 4.53
C GLU A 42 15.66 -1.10 4.11
N ASP A 43 16.51 -0.44 3.31
CA ASP A 43 17.74 -1.02 2.74
C ASP A 43 18.99 -0.18 3.08
N GLY A 44 18.81 0.86 3.90
CA GLY A 44 19.90 1.71 4.38
C GLY A 44 20.90 0.92 5.21
N PHE A 45 22.15 1.39 5.23
CA PHE A 45 23.24 0.76 5.98
C PHE A 45 22.95 0.65 7.49
N VAL A 46 22.20 1.60 8.05
CA VAL A 46 21.73 1.57 9.45
C VAL A 46 20.75 0.44 9.75
N ASN A 47 20.16 -0.19 8.72
CA ASN A 47 19.28 -1.36 8.84
C ASN A 47 20.02 -2.69 8.62
N LYS A 48 21.33 -2.68 8.37
CA LYS A 48 22.08 -3.87 7.97
C LYS A 48 23.07 -4.31 9.05
N VAL A 49 23.18 -5.62 9.23
CA VAL A 49 24.20 -6.28 10.05
C VAL A 49 24.75 -7.49 9.32
N LEU A 50 26.02 -7.83 9.59
CA LEU A 50 26.67 -9.05 9.11
C LEU A 50 26.42 -10.18 10.11
N THR A 51 25.93 -11.32 9.63
CA THR A 51 25.46 -12.40 10.50
C THR A 51 25.90 -13.76 9.97
N CYS A 52 25.88 -14.74 10.85
CA CYS A 52 26.05 -16.13 10.47
C CYS A 52 24.84 -16.59 9.62
N ILE A 53 25.05 -17.51 8.65
CA ILE A 53 23.97 -17.99 7.77
C ILE A 53 22.80 -18.56 8.58
N SER A 54 23.07 -19.38 9.59
CA SER A 54 22.04 -20.00 10.42
C SER A 54 21.21 -18.96 11.18
N CYS A 55 21.85 -17.90 11.68
CA CYS A 55 21.21 -16.80 12.37
C CYS A 55 20.21 -16.08 11.44
N ASN A 56 20.66 -15.70 10.24
CA ASN A 56 19.82 -15.01 9.26
C ASN A 56 18.64 -15.88 8.81
N GLN A 57 18.90 -17.15 8.51
CA GLN A 57 17.88 -18.12 8.10
C GLN A 57 16.89 -18.46 9.21
N GLY A 58 17.30 -18.40 10.47
CA GLY A 58 16.43 -18.54 11.65
C GLY A 58 15.54 -17.32 11.85
N LYS A 59 16.10 -16.11 11.75
CA LYS A 59 15.37 -14.84 11.91
C LYS A 59 14.30 -14.65 10.83
N ARG A 60 14.61 -14.91 9.56
CA ARG A 60 13.70 -14.75 8.41
C ARG A 60 13.10 -13.33 8.34
N ASN A 61 11.79 -13.22 8.17
CA ASN A 61 11.05 -11.96 8.04
C ASN A 61 10.59 -11.37 9.40
N ARG A 62 11.34 -11.65 10.48
CA ARG A 62 11.08 -11.14 11.84
C ARG A 62 12.14 -10.14 12.28
N THR A 63 11.81 -9.30 13.26
CA THR A 63 12.80 -8.49 13.99
C THR A 63 13.60 -9.35 14.98
N PRO A 64 14.73 -8.88 15.54
CA PRO A 64 15.44 -9.61 16.60
C PRO A 64 14.54 -9.93 17.81
N TRP A 65 13.66 -8.99 18.19
CA TRP A 65 12.70 -9.19 19.27
C TRP A 65 11.69 -10.30 18.95
N GLU A 66 11.02 -10.22 17.79
CA GLU A 66 10.03 -11.23 17.35
C GLU A 66 10.64 -12.61 17.07
N TRP A 67 11.94 -12.66 16.76
CA TRP A 67 12.62 -13.91 16.49
C TRP A 67 12.91 -14.68 17.77
N ASN A 68 13.64 -14.06 18.71
CA ASN A 68 14.10 -14.73 19.93
C ASN A 68 13.89 -13.90 21.20
N GLY A 69 13.85 -12.57 21.11
CA GLY A 69 13.71 -11.70 22.30
C GLY A 69 12.40 -11.87 23.08
N GLU A 70 11.28 -12.09 22.38
CA GLU A 70 9.97 -12.31 23.01
C GLU A 70 9.87 -13.64 23.77
N ARG A 71 10.71 -14.62 23.41
CA ARG A 71 10.63 -16.00 23.92
C ARG A 71 11.69 -16.31 24.96
N GLU A 72 12.88 -15.70 24.83
CA GLU A 72 14.05 -16.01 25.64
C GLU A 72 14.61 -14.74 26.29
N ASN A 73 14.18 -14.47 27.53
CA ASN A 73 14.62 -13.30 28.29
C ASN A 73 16.15 -13.25 28.49
N GLN A 74 16.77 -14.41 28.73
CA GLN A 74 18.23 -14.49 28.89
C GLN A 74 18.95 -14.13 27.59
N TRP A 75 18.51 -14.69 26.46
CA TRP A 75 19.07 -14.35 25.15
C TRP A 75 18.93 -12.84 24.86
N TRP A 76 17.78 -12.25 25.18
CA TRP A 76 17.55 -10.82 24.98
C TRP A 76 18.52 -9.96 25.82
N ALA A 77 18.71 -10.29 27.09
CA ALA A 77 19.64 -9.56 27.96
C ALA A 77 21.09 -9.60 27.43
N GLU A 78 21.54 -10.78 27.00
CA GLU A 78 22.87 -10.93 26.38
C GLU A 78 22.96 -10.20 25.04
N PHE A 79 21.92 -10.27 24.22
CA PHE A 79 21.83 -9.55 22.95
C PHE A 79 21.88 -8.04 23.17
N GLU A 80 21.18 -7.50 24.16
CA GLU A 80 21.24 -6.08 24.53
C GLU A 80 22.65 -5.65 24.90
N ALA A 81 23.33 -6.44 25.74
CA ALA A 81 24.71 -6.16 26.14
C ALA A 81 25.65 -6.14 24.92
N ARG A 82 25.52 -7.13 24.02
CA ARG A 82 26.29 -7.18 22.76
C ARG A 82 26.04 -5.94 21.90
N VAL A 83 24.79 -5.58 21.65
CA VAL A 83 24.41 -4.44 20.81
C VAL A 83 24.89 -3.11 21.38
N LYS A 84 24.85 -2.95 22.71
CA LYS A 84 25.40 -1.76 23.39
C LYS A 84 26.91 -1.61 23.12
N GLY A 85 27.65 -2.72 23.03
CA GLY A 85 29.09 -2.76 22.72
C GLY A 85 29.46 -2.61 21.23
N ILE A 86 28.52 -2.67 20.30
CA ILE A 86 28.78 -2.45 18.86
C ILE A 86 29.14 -0.98 18.62
N ASN A 87 30.19 -0.71 17.85
CA ASN A 87 30.56 0.65 17.47
C ASN A 87 29.81 1.07 16.20
N CYS A 88 28.54 1.46 16.36
CA CYS A 88 27.70 1.90 15.25
C CYS A 88 26.83 3.10 15.63
N LYS A 89 26.16 3.69 14.62
CA LYS A 89 25.26 4.84 14.81
C LYS A 89 24.17 4.52 15.86
N PRO A 90 23.79 5.48 16.74
CA PRO A 90 22.76 5.27 17.75
C PRO A 90 21.43 4.78 17.17
N GLU A 91 21.11 5.19 15.94
CA GLU A 91 19.95 4.72 15.22
C GLU A 91 19.96 3.21 14.98
N LYS A 92 21.09 2.64 14.53
CA LYS A 92 21.22 1.19 14.29
C LYS A 92 21.00 0.41 15.60
N LYS A 93 21.53 0.90 16.73
CA LYS A 93 21.29 0.32 18.06
C LYS A 93 19.80 0.35 18.43
N ARG A 94 19.13 1.49 18.26
CA ARG A 94 17.68 1.60 18.49
C ARG A 94 16.87 0.63 17.61
N ARG A 95 17.31 0.37 16.38
CA ARG A 95 16.65 -0.60 15.49
C ARG A 95 16.82 -2.04 15.98
N LEU A 96 18.04 -2.41 16.37
CA LEU A 96 18.36 -3.73 16.91
C LEU A 96 17.57 -4.05 18.18
N LEU A 97 17.42 -3.05 19.07
CA LEU A 97 16.76 -3.19 20.39
C LEU A 97 15.26 -2.88 20.39
N SER A 98 14.65 -2.71 19.22
CA SER A 98 13.24 -2.34 19.10
C SER A 98 12.34 -3.52 19.47
N GLN A 99 11.57 -3.39 20.56
CA GLN A 99 10.58 -4.39 20.97
C GLN A 99 9.22 -4.19 20.29
N SER A 100 8.88 -2.95 19.91
CA SER A 100 7.73 -2.66 19.05
C SER A 100 8.18 -2.52 17.60
N PHE A 101 7.55 -3.30 16.70
CA PHE A 101 7.66 -3.10 15.25
C PHE A 101 6.42 -2.38 14.67
N LYS A 102 5.35 -2.26 15.45
CA LYS A 102 4.07 -1.65 15.04
C LYS A 102 4.17 -0.17 14.65
N ASP A 103 5.17 0.55 15.16
CA ASP A 103 5.27 2.01 14.96
C ASP A 103 6.14 2.42 13.75
N ARG A 104 6.77 1.47 13.03
CA ARG A 104 7.74 1.77 11.96
C ARG A 104 7.34 1.38 10.53
N GLU A 105 6.09 0.98 10.33
CA GLU A 105 5.46 1.12 9.01
C GLU A 105 5.52 2.59 8.52
N LEU A 106 5.77 3.53 9.44
CA LEU A 106 6.02 4.96 9.24
C LEU A 106 7.40 5.33 8.63
N ASP A 107 8.38 4.42 8.51
CA ASP A 107 9.68 4.73 7.87
C ASP A 107 9.54 4.98 6.35
N PHE A 108 8.36 4.76 5.76
CA PHE A 108 7.93 5.31 4.46
C PHE A 108 8.20 6.83 4.35
N ILE A 109 8.19 7.56 5.48
CA ILE A 109 8.41 9.01 5.53
C ILE A 109 9.84 9.42 5.12
N GLU A 110 10.89 8.64 5.42
CA GLU A 110 12.27 9.05 5.10
C GLU A 110 12.63 8.92 3.62
N ARG A 111 12.16 7.87 2.95
CA ARG A 111 12.32 7.73 1.49
C ARG A 111 11.51 8.77 0.73
N ASN A 112 10.26 8.98 1.14
CA ASN A 112 9.47 10.06 0.58
C ASN A 112 10.11 11.42 0.81
N LYS A 113 10.81 11.67 1.93
CA LYS A 113 11.52 12.94 2.14
C LYS A 113 12.64 13.15 1.11
N VAL A 114 13.40 12.12 0.78
CA VAL A 114 14.46 12.21 -0.26
C VAL A 114 13.84 12.40 -1.64
N ASP A 115 12.83 11.60 -1.99
CA ASP A 115 12.15 11.67 -3.29
C ASP A 115 11.37 13.00 -3.45
N ASN A 116 10.71 13.47 -2.39
CA ASN A 116 10.06 14.78 -2.36
C ASN A 116 11.08 15.91 -2.51
N SER A 117 12.25 15.80 -1.85
CA SER A 117 13.30 16.80 -1.97
C SER A 117 13.86 16.87 -3.40
N TYR A 118 14.11 15.71 -4.03
CA TYR A 118 14.51 15.66 -5.43
C TYR A 118 13.44 16.26 -6.35
N THR A 119 12.18 15.85 -6.19
CA THR A 119 11.06 16.34 -7.00
C THR A 119 10.89 17.86 -6.87
N SER A 120 10.98 18.40 -5.65
CA SER A 120 10.91 19.85 -5.43
C SER A 120 12.09 20.59 -6.08
N ARG A 121 13.30 20.05 -6.05
CA ARG A 121 14.47 20.66 -6.73
C ARG A 121 14.35 20.61 -8.24
N ALA A 122 13.91 19.47 -8.79
CA ALA A 122 13.68 19.31 -10.23
C ALA A 122 12.59 20.29 -10.71
N LEU A 123 11.45 20.35 -10.01
CA LEU A 123 10.38 21.29 -10.30
C LEU A 123 10.87 22.74 -10.20
N HIS A 124 11.64 23.08 -9.17
CA HIS A 124 12.24 24.40 -9.03
C HIS A 124 13.13 24.75 -10.22
N SER A 125 13.97 23.83 -10.68
CA SER A 125 14.82 24.02 -11.86
C SER A 125 14.01 24.27 -13.13
N GLU A 126 12.96 23.48 -13.39
CA GLU A 126 12.10 23.66 -14.56
C GLU A 126 11.28 24.96 -14.50
N LEU A 127 10.73 25.30 -13.33
CA LEU A 127 10.02 26.57 -13.14
C LEU A 127 10.95 27.78 -13.35
N MET A 128 12.22 27.69 -12.94
CA MET A 128 13.19 28.75 -13.21
C MET A 128 13.51 28.90 -14.70
N LYS A 129 13.34 27.85 -15.53
CA LYS A 129 13.48 27.94 -16.99
C LYS A 129 12.24 28.54 -17.65
N LEU A 130 11.04 28.20 -17.17
CA LEU A 130 9.76 28.72 -17.69
C LEU A 130 9.47 30.15 -17.26
N TYR A 131 9.91 30.50 -16.05
CA TYR A 131 9.81 31.84 -15.47
C TYR A 131 11.21 32.40 -15.21
N PRO A 132 12.02 32.57 -16.27
CA PRO A 132 13.37 33.08 -16.13
C PRO A 132 13.30 34.52 -15.62
N LYS A 133 14.40 34.97 -15.00
CA LYS A 133 14.67 36.41 -14.99
C LYS A 133 14.86 36.80 -16.46
N SER A 134 14.28 37.90 -16.95
CA SER A 134 14.53 38.30 -18.32
C SER A 134 16.03 38.61 -18.42
N TYR A 135 16.76 37.80 -19.18
CA TYR A 135 18.16 38.05 -19.51
C TYR A 135 18.17 38.77 -20.86
N SER A 136 18.74 39.97 -20.91
CA SER A 136 19.25 40.54 -22.17
C SER A 136 20.77 40.55 -22.11
N GLY A 137 21.43 39.96 -23.12
CA GLY A 137 22.90 40.03 -23.25
C GLY A 137 23.72 39.53 -22.05
N GLY A 138 23.22 38.56 -21.27
CA GLY A 138 23.97 37.97 -20.14
C GLY A 138 24.03 38.82 -18.86
N THR A 139 23.31 39.93 -18.79
CA THR A 139 23.25 40.78 -17.58
C THR A 139 21.86 40.75 -16.96
N ILE A 140 21.75 40.71 -15.63
CA ILE A 140 20.47 40.84 -14.92
C ILE A 140 19.94 42.25 -15.19
N ILE A 141 18.77 42.38 -15.81
CA ILE A 141 18.12 43.68 -16.01
C ILE A 141 17.83 44.28 -14.62
N LYS A 142 18.42 45.45 -14.34
CA LYS A 142 18.20 46.20 -13.09
C LYS A 142 16.71 46.46 -12.92
N GLY A 143 16.13 46.00 -11.82
CA GLY A 143 14.70 46.19 -11.49
C GLY A 143 13.81 44.96 -11.62
N GLU A 144 14.29 43.86 -12.24
CA GLU A 144 13.47 42.65 -12.35
C GLU A 144 13.55 41.74 -11.12
N ARG A 145 12.37 41.35 -10.61
CA ARG A 145 12.22 40.52 -9.42
C ARG A 145 12.26 39.03 -9.76
N ARG A 146 12.87 38.24 -8.87
CA ARG A 146 12.75 36.76 -8.87
C ARG A 146 11.27 36.37 -8.82
N ARG A 147 10.87 35.33 -9.55
CA ARG A 147 9.46 34.90 -9.65
C ARG A 147 9.17 33.55 -8.96
N VAL A 148 10.20 32.73 -8.73
CA VAL A 148 10.06 31.39 -8.14
C VAL A 148 10.86 31.29 -6.85
N TYR A 149 10.17 31.01 -5.73
CA TYR A 149 10.73 31.01 -4.39
C TYR A 149 10.51 29.66 -3.68
N PRO A 150 11.58 28.90 -3.37
CA PRO A 150 11.48 27.69 -2.56
C PRO A 150 11.30 28.07 -1.08
N ARG A 151 10.40 27.36 -0.38
CA ARG A 151 10.14 27.55 1.05
C ARG A 151 10.52 26.30 1.84
N PRO A 152 11.39 26.40 2.87
CA PRO A 152 11.74 25.24 3.69
C PRO A 152 10.56 24.81 4.57
N GLY A 153 10.23 23.52 4.56
CA GLY A 153 9.06 22.99 5.28
C GLY A 153 9.12 23.16 6.81
N GLN A 154 10.30 23.36 7.40
CA GLN A 154 10.45 23.67 8.82
C GLN A 154 9.79 25.00 9.18
N PHE A 155 9.98 26.04 8.36
CA PHE A 155 9.35 27.34 8.57
C PHE A 155 7.84 27.28 8.31
N THR A 156 7.38 26.52 7.31
CA THR A 156 5.95 26.26 7.09
C THR A 156 5.30 25.61 8.33
N ALA A 157 5.93 24.58 8.88
CA ALA A 157 5.41 23.91 10.07
C ALA A 157 5.40 24.82 11.30
N MET A 158 6.41 25.67 11.45
CA MET A 158 6.51 26.66 12.51
C MET A 158 5.42 27.73 12.40
N LEU A 159 5.29 28.37 11.24
CA LEU A 159 4.30 29.42 11.01
C LEU A 159 2.88 28.91 11.12
N ARG A 160 2.61 27.67 10.67
CA ARG A 160 1.31 27.05 10.91
C ARG A 160 0.99 26.92 12.40
N ARG A 161 1.97 26.58 13.24
CA ARG A 161 1.76 26.54 14.70
C ARG A 161 1.59 27.94 15.29
N ALA A 162 2.36 28.92 14.82
CA ALA A 162 2.27 30.30 15.30
C ALA A 162 0.91 30.93 14.97
N TRP A 163 0.51 30.86 13.70
CA TRP A 163 -0.68 31.55 13.19
C TRP A 163 -1.99 30.81 13.44
N LEU A 164 -1.98 29.48 13.57
CA LEU A 164 -3.20 28.67 13.74
C LEU A 164 -3.26 27.95 15.10
N SER A 165 -2.45 28.38 16.07
CA SER A 165 -2.38 27.77 17.40
C SER A 165 -3.77 27.63 18.03
N GLY A 166 -4.08 26.44 18.55
CA GLY A 166 -5.37 26.16 19.20
C GLY A 166 -6.58 26.01 18.27
N LYS A 167 -6.53 26.51 17.02
CA LYS A 167 -7.63 26.41 16.04
C LYS A 167 -7.44 25.28 15.02
N TYR A 168 -6.19 24.94 14.68
CA TYR A 168 -5.88 23.89 13.70
C TYR A 168 -4.95 22.81 14.28
N LYS A 169 -5.36 21.55 14.15
CA LYS A 169 -4.48 20.40 14.37
C LYS A 169 -4.36 19.61 13.08
N LYS A 170 -3.11 19.40 12.63
CA LYS A 170 -2.82 18.63 11.43
C LYS A 170 -3.26 17.18 11.62
N ASP A 171 -4.35 16.79 10.96
CA ASP A 171 -4.73 15.40 10.76
C ASP A 171 -3.97 14.84 9.55
N ARG A 172 -3.29 13.71 9.72
CA ARG A 172 -2.51 13.06 8.65
C ARG A 172 -3.38 12.16 7.77
N ASP A 173 -4.56 11.79 8.23
CA ASP A 173 -5.53 11.00 7.47
C ASP A 173 -6.45 11.87 6.60
N ASP A 174 -6.46 13.19 6.84
CA ASP A 174 -7.18 14.19 6.03
C ASP A 174 -6.22 14.88 5.04
N ASP A 175 -6.35 14.58 3.75
CA ASP A 175 -5.48 15.10 2.69
C ASP A 175 -5.59 16.63 2.50
N ARG A 176 -6.63 17.28 3.04
CA ARG A 176 -6.80 18.75 2.97
C ARG A 176 -5.70 19.51 3.71
N HIS A 177 -4.97 18.87 4.62
CA HIS A 177 -3.84 19.50 5.29
C HIS A 177 -2.75 19.99 4.32
N HIS A 178 -2.68 19.44 3.10
CA HIS A 178 -1.79 19.91 2.05
C HIS A 178 -2.16 21.31 1.55
N ALA A 179 -3.46 21.61 1.43
CA ALA A 179 -3.92 22.96 1.06
C ALA A 179 -3.61 23.97 2.17
N MET A 180 -3.78 23.58 3.44
CA MET A 180 -3.38 24.41 4.58
C MET A 180 -1.87 24.70 4.57
N ASP A 181 -1.02 23.69 4.31
CA ASP A 181 0.42 23.90 4.16
C ASP A 181 0.74 24.82 2.96
N ALA A 182 0.00 24.72 1.85
CA ALA A 182 0.16 25.59 0.67
C ALA A 182 -0.21 27.06 0.97
N LEU A 183 -1.28 27.31 1.74
CA LEU A 183 -1.64 28.66 2.20
C LEU A 183 -0.50 29.30 3.00
N ILE A 184 0.08 28.56 3.95
CA ILE A 184 1.21 29.05 4.75
C ILE A 184 2.44 29.30 3.88
N VAL A 185 2.71 28.45 2.89
CA VAL A 185 3.80 28.65 1.91
C VAL A 185 3.59 29.94 1.10
N ALA A 186 2.35 30.22 0.69
CA ALA A 186 2.01 31.43 -0.07
C ALA A 186 2.21 32.70 0.77
N MET A 187 1.91 32.64 2.07
CA MET A 187 2.04 33.78 3.00
C MET A 187 3.49 33.99 3.52
N LEU A 188 4.37 33.00 3.37
CA LEU A 188 5.77 33.12 3.75
C LEU A 188 6.53 33.97 2.72
N SER A 189 6.70 35.26 3.02
CA SER A 189 7.50 36.18 2.21
C SER A 189 9.02 35.95 2.37
N GLU A 190 9.83 36.45 1.43
CA GLU A 190 11.30 36.42 1.57
C GLU A 190 11.78 37.20 2.78
N ALA A 191 11.17 38.37 3.06
CA ALA A 191 11.53 39.21 4.18
C ALA A 191 11.27 38.50 5.51
N LEU A 192 10.10 37.85 5.63
CA LEU A 192 9.78 37.05 6.80
C LEU A 192 10.71 35.84 6.94
N LEU A 193 11.01 35.12 5.84
CA LEU A 193 11.95 34.00 5.87
C LEU A 193 13.36 34.44 6.34
N LYS A 194 13.85 35.58 5.83
CA LYS A 194 15.14 36.14 6.25
C LYS A 194 15.12 36.50 7.72
N HIS A 195 14.11 37.26 8.17
CA HIS A 195 13.96 37.64 9.57
C HIS A 195 13.96 36.41 10.49
N LEU A 196 13.17 35.39 10.16
CA LEU A 196 13.15 34.16 10.94
C LEU A 196 14.51 33.47 10.95
N THR A 197 15.20 33.39 9.81
CA THR A 197 16.54 32.81 9.74
C THR A 197 17.54 33.55 10.63
N ASP A 198 17.53 34.88 10.60
CA ASP A 198 18.40 35.73 11.43
C ASP A 198 18.13 35.52 12.93
N VAL A 199 16.85 35.40 13.31
CA VAL A 199 16.43 35.09 14.69
C VAL A 199 16.95 33.73 15.14
N TYR A 200 16.83 32.69 14.31
CA TYR A 200 17.33 31.34 14.63
C TYR A 200 18.86 31.33 14.78
N GLN A 201 19.60 31.97 13.87
CA GLN A 201 21.06 32.09 13.96
C GLN A 201 21.49 32.82 15.24
N SER A 202 20.79 33.90 15.59
CA SER A 202 21.08 34.66 16.82
C SER A 202 20.83 33.83 18.08
N LEU A 203 19.77 33.02 18.11
CA LEU A 203 19.46 32.11 19.22
C LEU A 203 20.48 30.98 19.36
N GLU A 204 20.95 30.42 18.24
CA GLU A 204 22.01 29.41 18.21
C GLU A 204 23.32 29.96 18.77
N LEU A 205 23.72 31.18 18.37
CA LEU A 205 24.90 31.87 18.91
C LEU A 205 24.83 32.11 20.43
N LEU A 206 23.62 32.33 20.95
CA LEU A 206 23.36 32.52 22.38
C LEU A 206 23.24 31.20 23.17
N GLY A 207 23.37 30.03 22.51
CA GLY A 207 23.29 28.72 23.14
C GLY A 207 21.91 28.37 23.71
N LYS A 208 20.85 29.10 23.33
CA LYS A 208 19.49 28.88 23.83
C LYS A 208 18.81 27.78 23.01
N GLN A 209 18.26 26.76 23.68
CA GLN A 209 17.49 25.71 23.01
C GLN A 209 16.18 26.25 22.42
N HIS A 210 15.83 25.78 21.22
CA HIS A 210 14.56 26.05 20.53
C HIS A 210 13.35 25.41 21.24
N LYS A 211 12.94 25.93 22.40
CA LYS A 211 11.76 25.42 23.11
C LYS A 211 10.47 26.16 22.76
N THR A 212 10.54 27.39 22.28
CA THR A 212 9.36 28.23 21.98
C THR A 212 9.31 28.62 20.51
N THR A 213 8.12 28.52 19.92
CA THR A 213 7.84 29.07 18.58
C THR A 213 7.95 30.59 18.69
N PRO A 214 8.76 31.28 17.86
CA PRO A 214 8.83 32.73 17.87
C PRO A 214 7.42 33.33 17.68
N THR A 215 7.09 34.38 18.42
CA THR A 215 5.86 35.15 18.19
C THR A 215 6.01 35.85 16.84
N VAL A 216 5.17 35.46 15.88
CA VAL A 216 5.16 36.04 14.53
C VAL A 216 3.73 36.47 14.26
N ASP A 217 3.56 37.75 13.94
CA ASP A 217 2.24 38.28 13.60
C ASP A 217 1.66 37.53 12.39
N PRO A 218 0.35 37.25 12.40
CA PRO A 218 -0.31 36.68 11.23
C PRO A 218 -0.30 37.68 10.06
N PRO A 219 -0.49 37.21 8.81
CA PRO A 219 -0.55 38.09 7.64
C PRO A 219 -1.63 39.18 7.72
N TRP A 220 -2.74 38.91 8.43
CA TRP A 220 -3.77 39.86 8.81
C TRP A 220 -4.50 39.37 10.07
N GLU A 221 -5.30 40.22 10.70
CA GLU A 221 -5.92 39.97 12.01
C GLU A 221 -6.80 38.71 12.05
N SER A 222 -7.71 38.54 11.09
CA SER A 222 -8.62 37.40 10.99
C SER A 222 -8.04 36.15 10.33
N PHE A 223 -6.74 36.13 9.98
CA PHE A 223 -6.11 35.07 9.17
C PHE A 223 -6.45 33.66 9.65
N ALA A 224 -6.35 33.43 10.96
CA ALA A 224 -6.59 32.12 11.53
C ALA A 224 -8.05 31.67 11.38
N GLN A 225 -8.99 32.61 11.43
CA GLN A 225 -10.41 32.32 11.25
C GLN A 225 -10.71 32.04 9.77
N ASP A 226 -10.27 32.94 8.89
CA ASP A 226 -10.50 32.82 7.44
C ASP A 226 -9.90 31.54 6.87
N ALA A 227 -8.70 31.15 7.34
CA ALA A 227 -8.06 29.90 6.94
C ALA A 227 -8.85 28.66 7.38
N ILE A 228 -9.45 28.68 8.58
CA ILE A 228 -10.25 27.57 9.11
C ILE A 228 -11.60 27.50 8.39
N ASP A 229 -12.23 28.64 8.12
CA ASP A 229 -13.50 28.69 7.40
C ASP A 229 -13.31 28.19 5.96
N ALA A 230 -12.24 28.61 5.28
CA ALA A 230 -11.87 28.06 3.97
C ALA A 230 -11.52 26.57 4.02
N TYR A 231 -10.87 26.08 5.09
CA TYR A 231 -10.55 24.66 5.27
C TYR A 231 -11.82 23.80 5.45
N ASN A 232 -12.78 24.31 6.21
CA ASN A 232 -14.04 23.64 6.54
C ASN A 232 -15.12 23.80 5.46
N ALA A 233 -14.95 24.73 4.51
CA ALA A 233 -15.83 24.88 3.37
C ALA A 233 -15.93 23.57 2.56
N GLU A 234 -16.99 23.46 1.76
CA GLU A 234 -17.19 22.31 0.90
C GLU A 234 -16.32 22.42 -0.36
N TRP A 235 -15.23 21.64 -0.39
CA TRP A 235 -14.37 21.50 -1.56
C TRP A 235 -13.80 20.09 -1.68
N LEU A 236 -13.34 19.75 -2.88
CA LEU A 236 -12.98 18.39 -3.26
C LEU A 236 -11.47 18.24 -3.42
N VAL A 237 -10.89 17.23 -2.77
CA VAL A 237 -9.48 16.84 -3.00
C VAL A 237 -9.41 16.01 -4.28
N CYS A 238 -8.85 16.58 -5.35
CA CYS A 238 -8.68 15.90 -6.62
C CYS A 238 -7.90 14.57 -6.46
N ARG A 239 -8.45 13.51 -7.05
CA ARG A 239 -7.74 12.24 -7.28
C ARG A 239 -7.83 11.88 -8.75
N THR A 240 -6.68 11.57 -9.33
CA THR A 240 -6.61 11.15 -10.73
C THR A 240 -7.00 9.69 -10.87
N GLU A 241 -7.94 9.41 -11.78
CA GLU A 241 -8.27 8.04 -12.15
C GLU A 241 -7.04 7.32 -12.75
N ASN A 242 -6.71 6.15 -12.23
CA ASN A 242 -5.69 5.33 -12.85
C ASN A 242 -6.30 4.41 -13.92
N ARG A 243 -6.20 4.84 -15.18
CA ARG A 243 -6.67 4.09 -16.35
C ARG A 243 -5.61 3.16 -16.96
N ARG A 244 -4.42 3.06 -16.36
CA ARG A 244 -3.31 2.26 -16.91
C ARG A 244 -3.50 0.79 -16.56
N ALA A 245 -3.54 -0.07 -17.57
CA ALA A 245 -3.49 -1.52 -17.43
C ALA A 245 -2.04 -1.98 -17.15
N ARG A 246 -1.54 -1.77 -15.93
CA ARG A 246 -0.22 -2.24 -15.48
C ARG A 246 -0.34 -2.85 -14.09
N GLY A 247 0.37 -3.95 -13.85
CA GLY A 247 0.36 -4.64 -12.56
C GLY A 247 0.70 -6.11 -12.71
N ALA A 248 0.58 -6.86 -11.61
CA ALA A 248 0.69 -8.30 -11.65
C ALA A 248 -0.59 -8.90 -12.27
N LEU A 249 -0.41 -9.92 -13.12
CA LEU A 249 -1.51 -10.64 -13.76
C LEU A 249 -2.32 -11.46 -12.73
N HIS A 250 -1.61 -12.03 -11.76
CA HIS A 250 -2.15 -12.87 -10.69
C HIS A 250 -1.25 -12.77 -9.46
N GLU A 251 -1.75 -13.24 -8.31
CA GLU A 251 -0.96 -13.33 -7.07
C GLU A 251 0.20 -14.34 -7.22
N GLU A 252 1.28 -14.15 -6.46
CA GLU A 252 2.50 -14.97 -6.60
C GLU A 252 2.30 -16.43 -6.19
N ILE A 253 1.32 -16.71 -5.33
CA ILE A 253 1.09 -18.04 -4.77
C ILE A 253 0.35 -18.93 -5.78
N ILE A 254 1.09 -19.87 -6.38
CA ILE A 254 0.54 -20.87 -7.30
C ILE A 254 0.00 -22.09 -6.54
N ARG A 255 -1.30 -22.32 -6.66
CA ARG A 255 -2.07 -23.39 -6.01
C ARG A 255 -2.29 -24.58 -6.93
N THR A 256 -2.54 -25.74 -6.35
CA THR A 256 -3.01 -26.94 -7.07
C THR A 256 -4.50 -27.13 -6.79
N SER A 257 -5.30 -27.54 -7.76
CA SER A 257 -6.69 -27.94 -7.52
C SER A 257 -6.85 -29.45 -7.33
N ARG A 258 -7.94 -29.87 -6.69
CA ARG A 258 -8.56 -31.19 -6.85
C ARG A 258 -10.04 -30.98 -7.08
N VAL A 259 -10.63 -31.79 -7.94
CA VAL A 259 -12.07 -31.85 -8.16
C VAL A 259 -12.58 -33.05 -7.38
N ASP A 260 -13.63 -32.86 -6.59
CA ASP A 260 -14.31 -33.97 -5.92
C ASP A 260 -15.30 -34.69 -6.85
N GLU A 261 -15.93 -35.75 -6.36
CA GLU A 261 -16.90 -36.55 -7.11
C GLU A 261 -18.14 -35.76 -7.56
N ASN A 262 -18.43 -34.64 -6.87
CA ASN A 262 -19.54 -33.74 -7.18
C ASN A 262 -19.15 -32.62 -8.16
N GLY A 263 -17.92 -32.64 -8.69
CA GLY A 263 -17.41 -31.60 -9.59
C GLY A 263 -16.95 -30.32 -8.90
N GLN A 264 -16.95 -30.27 -7.56
CA GLN A 264 -16.51 -29.10 -6.81
C GLN A 264 -14.98 -29.03 -6.75
N MET A 265 -14.44 -27.91 -7.21
CA MET A 265 -13.00 -27.68 -7.23
C MET A 265 -12.50 -27.06 -5.92
N THR A 266 -11.56 -27.73 -5.26
CA THR A 266 -10.87 -27.25 -4.06
C THR A 266 -9.41 -26.91 -4.38
N PHE A 267 -8.97 -25.70 -4.04
CA PHE A 267 -7.57 -25.28 -4.22
C PHE A 267 -6.74 -25.56 -2.96
N PHE A 268 -5.49 -25.95 -3.17
CA PHE A 268 -4.55 -26.29 -2.11
C PHE A 268 -3.27 -25.46 -2.22
N GLU A 269 -2.75 -25.06 -1.07
CA GLU A 269 -1.46 -24.38 -0.92
C GLU A 269 -0.53 -25.15 0.02
N ARG A 270 0.78 -24.92 -0.10
CA ARG A 270 1.78 -25.50 0.80
C ARG A 270 2.21 -24.45 1.83
N LYS A 271 1.78 -24.62 3.07
CA LYS A 271 2.15 -23.75 4.19
C LYS A 271 3.27 -24.37 5.01
N SER A 272 4.25 -23.56 5.43
CA SER A 272 5.32 -24.01 6.34
C SER A 272 4.72 -24.43 7.67
N ILE A 273 5.21 -25.54 8.25
CA ILE A 273 4.70 -26.05 9.53
C ILE A 273 4.90 -25.01 10.65
N ASP A 274 6.04 -24.30 10.63
CA ASP A 274 6.36 -23.21 11.55
C ASP A 274 5.28 -22.10 11.57
N ASN A 275 4.59 -21.88 10.44
CA ASN A 275 3.59 -20.82 10.26
C ASN A 275 2.14 -21.30 10.47
N ILE A 276 1.94 -22.56 10.88
CA ILE A 276 0.61 -23.11 11.16
C ILE A 276 0.02 -22.43 12.40
N THR A 277 -1.27 -22.08 12.31
CA THR A 277 -2.07 -21.51 13.39
C THR A 277 -3.12 -22.50 13.87
N LYS A 278 -3.75 -22.25 15.03
CA LYS A 278 -4.85 -23.08 15.55
C LYS A 278 -6.00 -23.22 14.53
N SER A 279 -6.30 -22.16 13.79
CA SER A 279 -7.31 -22.15 12.71
C SER A 279 -6.97 -22.99 11.49
N ASP A 280 -5.69 -23.35 11.30
CA ASP A 280 -5.26 -24.19 10.18
C ASP A 280 -5.43 -25.68 10.48
N ILE A 281 -5.42 -26.09 11.75
CA ILE A 281 -5.52 -27.49 12.19
C ILE A 281 -6.81 -28.13 11.64
N ALA A 282 -7.93 -27.42 11.76
CA ALA A 282 -9.22 -27.89 11.26
C ALA A 282 -9.24 -28.15 9.73
N ARG A 283 -8.28 -27.57 8.98
CA ARG A 283 -8.17 -27.74 7.52
C ARG A 283 -7.26 -28.89 7.12
N ILE A 284 -6.54 -29.51 8.05
CA ILE A 284 -5.63 -30.63 7.74
C ILE A 284 -6.50 -31.85 7.35
N PRO A 285 -6.36 -32.40 6.12
CA PRO A 285 -7.22 -33.50 5.67
C PRO A 285 -6.95 -34.84 6.38
N ASP A 286 -5.73 -35.05 6.85
CA ASP A 286 -5.29 -36.28 7.51
C ASP A 286 -5.40 -36.13 9.03
N ASP A 287 -6.26 -36.93 9.67
CA ASP A 287 -6.54 -36.82 11.10
C ASP A 287 -5.35 -37.20 11.99
N VAL A 288 -4.50 -38.15 11.55
CA VAL A 288 -3.30 -38.53 12.30
C VAL A 288 -2.29 -37.38 12.28
N ILE A 289 -2.08 -36.77 11.11
CA ILE A 289 -1.22 -35.59 10.99
C ILE A 289 -1.83 -34.42 11.76
N LYS A 290 -3.16 -34.24 11.73
CA LYS A 290 -3.87 -33.19 12.46
C LYS A 290 -3.60 -33.28 13.95
N GLU A 291 -3.74 -34.46 14.57
CA GLU A 291 -3.46 -34.67 15.98
C GLU A 291 -2.00 -34.41 16.34
N ARG A 292 -1.05 -34.93 15.54
CA ARG A 292 0.40 -34.69 15.75
C ARG A 292 0.75 -33.20 15.71
N VAL A 293 0.20 -32.49 14.72
CA VAL A 293 0.43 -31.04 14.55
C VAL A 293 -0.25 -30.24 15.68
N ALA A 294 -1.42 -30.66 16.15
CA ALA A 294 -2.09 -30.02 17.28
C ALA A 294 -1.27 -30.12 18.57
N LYS A 295 -0.80 -31.33 18.91
CA LYS A 295 0.08 -31.56 20.08
C LYS A 295 1.37 -30.74 19.99
N TRP A 296 2.02 -30.76 18.82
CA TRP A 296 3.24 -29.97 18.60
C TRP A 296 3.01 -28.45 18.73
N LEU A 297 1.84 -27.97 18.30
CA LEU A 297 1.45 -26.57 18.44
C LEU A 297 1.21 -26.18 19.90
N GLU A 298 0.55 -27.06 20.67
CA GLU A 298 0.32 -26.88 22.11
C GLU A 298 1.63 -26.87 22.91
N ASN A 299 2.60 -27.69 22.51
CA ASN A 299 3.94 -27.75 23.11
C ASN A 299 4.85 -26.57 22.73
N GLY A 300 4.33 -25.53 22.07
CA GLY A 300 5.10 -24.32 21.77
C GLY A 300 5.96 -24.39 20.51
N LYS A 301 5.71 -25.38 19.62
CA LYS A 301 6.46 -25.59 18.36
C LYS A 301 7.97 -25.86 18.56
N PRO A 302 8.36 -26.87 19.35
CA PRO A 302 9.76 -27.25 19.54
C PRO A 302 10.42 -27.60 18.18
N ASP A 303 11.63 -27.12 17.94
CA ASP A 303 12.33 -27.28 16.66
C ASP A 303 12.89 -28.71 16.47
N ASP A 304 13.20 -29.38 17.58
CA ASP A 304 13.75 -30.72 17.70
C ASP A 304 12.68 -31.83 17.61
N ASP A 305 11.44 -31.55 18.02
CA ASP A 305 10.33 -32.50 18.01
C ASP A 305 9.27 -32.19 16.94
N ARG A 306 9.69 -32.06 15.68
CA ARG A 306 8.75 -31.75 14.58
C ARG A 306 7.82 -32.92 14.28
N PRO A 307 6.54 -32.66 13.93
CA PRO A 307 5.61 -33.69 13.48
C PRO A 307 6.18 -34.49 12.31
N ARG A 308 6.06 -35.81 12.37
CA ARG A 308 6.62 -36.73 11.37
C ARG A 308 5.55 -37.30 10.44
N SER A 309 5.94 -37.60 9.21
CA SER A 309 5.11 -38.25 8.20
C SER A 309 4.86 -39.73 8.55
N ALA A 310 4.08 -40.42 7.72
CA ALA A 310 3.92 -41.88 7.82
C ALA A 310 5.27 -42.63 7.66
N ASN A 311 6.20 -42.07 6.88
CA ASN A 311 7.54 -42.61 6.66
C ASN A 311 8.57 -42.12 7.70
N ASN A 312 8.11 -41.54 8.81
CA ASN A 312 8.94 -41.01 9.89
C ASN A 312 9.82 -39.79 9.53
N ASP A 313 9.59 -39.16 8.37
CA ASP A 313 10.31 -37.95 7.97
C ASP A 313 9.74 -36.70 8.65
N PRO A 314 10.57 -35.75 9.14
CA PRO A 314 10.10 -34.48 9.68
C PRO A 314 9.32 -33.66 8.64
N ILE A 315 8.07 -33.33 8.95
CA ILE A 315 7.20 -32.55 8.09
C ILE A 315 7.65 -31.09 8.13
N ARG A 316 8.08 -30.55 6.99
CA ARG A 316 8.46 -29.13 6.87
C ARG A 316 7.34 -28.25 6.34
N LYS A 317 6.46 -28.80 5.51
CA LYS A 317 5.34 -28.09 4.86
C LYS A 317 4.11 -28.99 4.81
N LEU A 318 2.95 -28.42 5.09
CA LEU A 318 1.66 -29.08 4.98
C LEU A 318 0.90 -28.57 3.76
N LYS A 319 0.23 -29.48 3.06
CA LYS A 319 -0.69 -29.14 1.97
C LYS A 319 -2.07 -28.90 2.58
N LEU A 320 -2.56 -27.67 2.54
CA LEU A 320 -3.83 -27.28 3.15
C LEU A 320 -4.84 -26.88 2.07
N PRO A 321 -6.11 -27.28 2.19
CA PRO A 321 -7.19 -26.73 1.38
C PRO A 321 -7.39 -25.25 1.75
N THR A 322 -7.56 -24.42 0.73
CA THR A 322 -7.75 -22.97 0.87
C THR A 322 -9.24 -22.64 0.93
N LYS A 323 -9.57 -21.47 1.49
CA LYS A 323 -10.96 -20.95 1.52
C LYS A 323 -11.38 -20.28 0.21
N ILE A 324 -10.50 -20.28 -0.78
CA ILE A 324 -10.70 -19.57 -2.06
C ILE A 324 -11.67 -20.40 -2.89
N LYS A 325 -12.72 -19.74 -3.37
CA LYS A 325 -13.75 -20.37 -4.22
C LYS A 325 -13.45 -20.20 -5.72
N THR A 326 -12.66 -19.20 -6.09
CA THR A 326 -12.36 -18.87 -7.49
C THR A 326 -10.90 -18.48 -7.65
N ALA A 327 -10.22 -19.09 -8.61
CA ALA A 327 -8.85 -18.79 -8.98
C ALA A 327 -8.71 -18.94 -10.50
N THR A 328 -7.84 -18.13 -11.10
CA THR A 328 -7.58 -18.13 -12.53
C THR A 328 -6.57 -19.22 -12.85
N GLN A 329 -6.86 -19.99 -13.89
CA GLN A 329 -5.94 -21.01 -14.39
C GLN A 329 -4.75 -20.34 -15.08
N ILE A 330 -3.54 -20.76 -14.70
CA ILE A 330 -2.29 -20.26 -15.25
C ILE A 330 -1.69 -21.34 -16.14
N ASN A 331 -1.49 -20.99 -17.40
CA ASN A 331 -0.80 -21.82 -18.37
C ASN A 331 0.67 -22.00 -17.98
N ARG A 332 1.22 -23.17 -18.33
CA ARG A 332 2.63 -23.49 -18.05
C ARG A 332 3.61 -22.44 -18.58
N ARG A 333 3.38 -21.93 -19.78
CA ARG A 333 4.25 -20.92 -20.43
C ARG A 333 4.32 -19.60 -19.67
N ASP A 334 3.30 -19.30 -18.85
CA ASP A 334 3.18 -18.07 -18.09
C ASP A 334 3.69 -18.23 -16.64
N MET A 335 4.14 -19.43 -16.23
CA MET A 335 4.76 -19.67 -14.93
C MET A 335 6.28 -19.38 -14.96
N GLY A 336 6.73 -18.35 -14.22
CA GLY A 336 8.15 -18.06 -14.02
C GLY A 336 8.81 -18.92 -12.93
N GLY A 337 10.07 -19.32 -13.13
CA GLY A 337 10.93 -19.98 -12.14
C GLY A 337 11.45 -21.37 -12.54
N LYS A 338 12.53 -21.82 -11.89
CA LYS A 338 13.24 -23.10 -12.18
C LYS A 338 12.43 -24.38 -11.90
N ASN A 339 11.24 -24.29 -11.29
CA ASN A 339 10.37 -25.42 -10.98
C ASN A 339 9.11 -25.38 -11.85
N LEU A 340 9.27 -25.66 -13.14
CA LEU A 340 8.15 -25.87 -14.05
C LEU A 340 7.37 -27.12 -13.59
N ARG A 341 6.19 -26.95 -13.00
CA ARG A 341 5.27 -28.07 -12.78
C ARG A 341 4.89 -28.67 -14.14
N LYS A 342 4.72 -30.00 -14.20
CA LYS A 342 4.30 -30.72 -15.43
C LYS A 342 2.91 -30.31 -15.93
N GLN A 343 2.05 -29.83 -15.03
CA GLN A 343 0.72 -29.28 -15.30
C GLN A 343 0.66 -27.80 -14.87
N GLY A 344 -0.26 -27.02 -15.43
CA GLY A 344 -0.51 -25.62 -15.05
C GLY A 344 -0.84 -25.44 -13.56
N GLY A 345 -1.15 -24.21 -13.16
CA GLY A 345 -1.51 -23.88 -11.77
C GLY A 345 -2.76 -23.03 -11.68
N TYR A 346 -3.16 -22.69 -10.47
CA TYR A 346 -4.20 -21.69 -10.23
C TYR A 346 -3.68 -20.62 -9.30
N ALA A 347 -4.00 -19.35 -9.56
CA ALA A 347 -3.73 -18.28 -8.62
C ALA A 347 -4.90 -17.31 -8.53
N GLU A 348 -4.95 -16.56 -7.43
CA GLU A 348 -5.92 -15.48 -7.30
C GLU A 348 -5.60 -14.35 -8.29
N ASN A 349 -6.64 -13.63 -8.71
CA ASN A 349 -6.45 -12.41 -9.48
C ASN A 349 -5.74 -11.37 -8.62
N SER A 350 -4.74 -10.69 -9.19
CA SER A 350 -4.06 -9.62 -8.47
C SER A 350 -4.70 -8.27 -8.76
N SER A 351 -4.43 -7.69 -9.93
CA SER A 351 -4.86 -6.32 -10.26
C SER A 351 -6.15 -6.30 -11.10
N MET A 352 -7.25 -5.86 -10.49
CA MET A 352 -8.46 -5.43 -11.21
C MET A 352 -8.18 -4.07 -11.85
N VAL A 353 -8.35 -3.99 -13.17
CA VAL A 353 -8.01 -2.79 -13.96
C VAL A 353 -9.17 -1.81 -13.98
N ARG A 354 -10.37 -2.33 -14.21
CA ARG A 354 -11.62 -1.56 -14.21
C ARG A 354 -12.82 -2.45 -13.91
N VAL A 355 -13.96 -1.82 -13.69
CA VAL A 355 -15.26 -2.51 -13.58
C VAL A 355 -16.26 -1.81 -14.49
N ASP A 356 -16.83 -2.54 -15.43
CA ASP A 356 -17.84 -2.00 -16.33
C ASP A 356 -19.22 -2.10 -15.64
N LEU A 357 -19.97 -1.00 -15.66
CA LEU A 357 -21.29 -0.87 -15.06
C LEU A 357 -22.35 -0.99 -16.16
N PHE A 358 -23.32 -1.87 -15.94
CA PHE A 358 -24.47 -2.06 -16.82
C PHE A 358 -25.76 -1.73 -16.07
N LYS A 359 -26.78 -1.23 -16.78
CA LYS A 359 -28.11 -0.96 -16.22
C LYS A 359 -29.16 -1.64 -17.08
N VAL A 360 -29.81 -2.63 -16.49
CA VAL A 360 -30.92 -3.35 -17.10
C VAL A 360 -32.22 -2.69 -16.66
N ASN A 361 -33.07 -2.30 -17.60
CA ASN A 361 -34.33 -1.61 -17.29
C ASN A 361 -35.51 -2.57 -17.12
N GLU A 362 -35.54 -3.68 -17.87
CA GLU A 362 -36.62 -4.66 -17.87
C GLU A 362 -36.09 -6.07 -17.62
N THR A 363 -36.96 -7.00 -17.21
CA THR A 363 -36.51 -8.39 -17.03
C THR A 363 -36.18 -9.01 -18.38
N CYS A 364 -34.96 -9.51 -18.54
CA CYS A 364 -34.49 -10.19 -19.74
C CYS A 364 -33.81 -11.52 -19.38
N TYR A 365 -33.26 -12.21 -20.38
CA TYR A 365 -32.56 -13.47 -20.22
C TYR A 365 -31.22 -13.43 -20.96
N ASP A 366 -30.18 -13.98 -20.34
CA ASP A 366 -28.88 -14.16 -21.02
C ASP A 366 -28.97 -15.28 -22.09
N PRO A 367 -27.98 -15.42 -23.00
CA PRO A 367 -27.97 -16.49 -24.00
C PRO A 367 -28.00 -17.92 -23.43
N ALA A 368 -27.68 -18.10 -22.15
CA ALA A 368 -27.76 -19.37 -21.44
C ALA A 368 -29.12 -19.58 -20.74
N GLY A 369 -30.10 -18.71 -20.99
CA GLY A 369 -31.46 -18.78 -20.42
C GLY A 369 -31.56 -18.30 -18.97
N ARG A 370 -30.55 -17.61 -18.43
CA ARG A 370 -30.57 -17.11 -17.04
C ARG A 370 -31.32 -15.81 -16.97
N ARG A 371 -32.27 -15.74 -16.04
CA ARG A 371 -33.08 -14.54 -15.79
C ARG A 371 -32.24 -13.40 -15.21
N ILE A 372 -32.31 -12.24 -15.86
CA ILE A 372 -31.69 -10.97 -15.45
C ILE A 372 -32.83 -10.01 -15.08
N THR A 373 -32.84 -9.52 -13.84
CA THR A 373 -33.85 -8.55 -13.37
C THR A 373 -33.39 -7.10 -13.54
N PRO A 374 -34.30 -6.12 -13.51
CA PRO A 374 -33.94 -4.70 -13.55
C PRO A 374 -32.94 -4.29 -12.46
N GLY A 375 -32.08 -3.34 -12.77
CA GLY A 375 -31.10 -2.76 -11.85
C GLY A 375 -29.68 -2.74 -12.41
N TYR A 376 -28.74 -2.35 -11.56
CA TYR A 376 -27.34 -2.22 -11.93
C TYR A 376 -26.57 -3.53 -11.79
N TYR A 377 -25.57 -3.73 -12.64
CA TYR A 377 -24.70 -4.90 -12.69
C TYR A 377 -23.24 -4.50 -12.88
N LEU A 378 -22.32 -5.25 -12.28
CA LEU A 378 -20.88 -4.98 -12.31
C LEU A 378 -20.15 -6.11 -13.03
N VAL A 379 -19.35 -5.78 -14.04
CA VAL A 379 -18.50 -6.72 -14.76
C VAL A 379 -17.03 -6.39 -14.46
N PRO A 380 -16.32 -7.18 -13.64
CA PRO A 380 -14.94 -6.90 -13.26
C PRO A 380 -13.97 -7.33 -14.37
N ILE A 381 -13.00 -6.46 -14.67
CA ILE A 381 -12.00 -6.71 -15.72
C ILE A 381 -10.61 -6.73 -15.10
N TYR A 382 -9.95 -7.87 -15.23
CA TYR A 382 -8.61 -8.12 -14.73
C TYR A 382 -7.55 -7.96 -15.81
N LEU A 383 -6.32 -7.69 -15.38
CA LEU A 383 -5.21 -7.47 -16.31
C LEU A 383 -4.92 -8.69 -17.19
N TRP A 384 -5.06 -9.91 -16.67
CA TRP A 384 -4.84 -11.14 -17.46
C TRP A 384 -5.88 -11.31 -18.56
N GLN A 385 -7.14 -10.88 -18.34
CA GLN A 385 -8.18 -10.92 -19.37
C GLN A 385 -7.85 -9.97 -20.52
N ILE A 386 -7.25 -8.81 -20.22
CA ILE A 386 -6.79 -7.88 -21.25
C ILE A 386 -5.62 -8.46 -22.04
N LYS A 387 -4.72 -9.23 -21.40
CA LYS A 387 -3.57 -9.87 -22.05
C LYS A 387 -3.99 -11.04 -22.95
N ASP A 388 -4.88 -11.91 -22.46
CA ASP A 388 -5.24 -13.15 -23.13
C ASP A 388 -6.36 -12.96 -24.16
N ASN A 389 -7.30 -12.04 -23.93
CA ASN A 389 -8.46 -11.85 -24.83
C ASN A 389 -8.14 -10.86 -25.95
N GLY A 390 -7.36 -11.29 -26.94
CA GLY A 390 -7.05 -10.52 -28.15
C GLY A 390 -8.26 -9.95 -28.94
N SER A 391 -9.52 -10.22 -28.54
CA SER A 391 -10.71 -9.61 -29.16
C SER A 391 -11.97 -9.46 -28.26
N SER A 392 -12.19 -10.27 -27.21
CA SER A 392 -13.48 -10.26 -26.48
C SER A 392 -13.39 -9.75 -25.04
N THR A 393 -14.13 -8.69 -24.72
CA THR A 393 -14.20 -8.15 -23.35
C THR A 393 -15.09 -9.02 -22.47
N PRO A 394 -14.72 -9.28 -21.20
CA PRO A 394 -15.59 -10.00 -20.27
C PRO A 394 -16.95 -9.32 -20.16
N LEU A 395 -18.03 -10.12 -20.15
CA LEU A 395 -19.42 -9.65 -20.05
C LEU A 395 -20.19 -10.26 -18.88
N LYS A 396 -19.55 -11.11 -18.06
CA LYS A 396 -20.23 -11.79 -16.95
C LYS A 396 -20.34 -10.89 -15.72
N ALA A 397 -21.56 -10.59 -15.32
CA ALA A 397 -21.82 -9.72 -14.17
C ALA A 397 -21.81 -10.47 -12.84
N ILE A 398 -21.26 -9.84 -11.81
CA ILE A 398 -21.14 -10.42 -10.47
C ILE A 398 -22.52 -10.75 -9.91
N VAL A 399 -22.72 -12.01 -9.48
CA VAL A 399 -23.84 -12.40 -8.61
C VAL A 399 -23.31 -12.83 -7.26
N GLY A 400 -23.80 -12.18 -6.20
CA GLY A 400 -23.38 -12.45 -4.83
C GLY A 400 -23.54 -13.93 -4.45
N GLY A 401 -22.52 -14.50 -3.82
CA GLY A 401 -22.51 -15.88 -3.37
C GLY A 401 -22.33 -16.96 -4.46
N LYS A 402 -22.37 -16.60 -5.75
CA LYS A 402 -22.30 -17.55 -6.86
C LYS A 402 -20.93 -17.61 -7.54
N PRO A 403 -20.52 -18.78 -8.07
CA PRO A 403 -19.34 -18.90 -8.91
C PRO A 403 -19.53 -18.19 -10.27
N GLU A 404 -18.43 -17.86 -10.94
CA GLU A 404 -18.41 -17.03 -12.15
C GLU A 404 -19.01 -17.70 -13.40
N ASP A 405 -19.01 -19.03 -13.45
CA ASP A 405 -19.70 -19.80 -14.47
C ASP A 405 -21.21 -19.59 -14.44
N GLU A 406 -21.79 -19.38 -13.26
CA GLU A 406 -23.21 -19.04 -13.02
C GLU A 406 -23.54 -17.55 -13.22
N TRP A 407 -22.55 -16.68 -13.45
CA TRP A 407 -22.80 -15.26 -13.65
C TRP A 407 -23.48 -14.99 -15.00
N PRO A 408 -24.53 -14.14 -15.04
CA PRO A 408 -25.24 -13.82 -16.27
C PRO A 408 -24.35 -13.02 -17.21
N GLN A 409 -24.47 -13.29 -18.50
CA GLN A 409 -23.82 -12.49 -19.54
C GLN A 409 -24.66 -11.24 -19.82
N MET A 410 -24.05 -10.06 -19.69
CA MET A 410 -24.68 -8.77 -19.97
C MET A 410 -24.70 -8.46 -21.46
N ASP A 411 -25.75 -7.74 -21.89
CA ASP A 411 -25.82 -7.16 -23.23
C ASP A 411 -24.93 -5.90 -23.30
N PRO A 412 -24.03 -5.77 -24.31
CA PRO A 412 -23.24 -4.57 -24.52
C PRO A 412 -24.06 -3.27 -24.61
N SER A 413 -25.31 -3.32 -25.08
CA SER A 413 -26.20 -2.17 -25.18
C SER A 413 -26.68 -1.64 -23.82
N ASP A 414 -26.63 -2.45 -22.76
CA ASP A 414 -26.95 -2.04 -21.38
C ASP A 414 -25.78 -1.31 -20.68
N PHE A 415 -24.66 -1.11 -21.37
CA PHE A 415 -23.47 -0.47 -20.81
C PHE A 415 -23.73 0.99 -20.44
N VAL A 416 -23.26 1.39 -19.25
CA VAL A 416 -23.43 2.74 -18.71
C VAL A 416 -22.10 3.50 -18.70
N MET A 417 -21.07 2.91 -18.07
CA MET A 417 -19.77 3.55 -17.83
C MET A 417 -18.74 2.55 -17.28
N SER A 418 -17.46 2.89 -17.34
CA SER A 418 -16.39 2.12 -16.70
C SER A 418 -15.92 2.80 -15.41
N LEU A 419 -15.80 2.03 -14.33
CA LEU A 419 -15.26 2.47 -13.05
C LEU A 419 -13.78 2.13 -12.96
N PHE A 420 -12.95 3.14 -12.70
CA PHE A 420 -11.52 3.00 -12.45
C PHE A 420 -11.22 3.34 -11.00
N LYS A 421 -10.09 2.84 -10.49
CA LYS A 421 -9.61 3.26 -9.17
C LYS A 421 -9.50 4.79 -9.13
N ASP A 422 -10.05 5.39 -8.07
CA ASP A 422 -10.17 6.83 -7.87
C ASP A 422 -11.17 7.54 -8.81
N SER A 423 -12.12 6.82 -9.45
CA SER A 423 -13.31 7.45 -10.07
C SER A 423 -14.18 8.13 -9.01
N HIS A 424 -14.55 9.39 -9.21
CA HIS A 424 -15.47 10.08 -8.31
C HIS A 424 -16.92 9.69 -8.61
N LEU A 425 -17.61 9.20 -7.59
CA LEU A 425 -18.99 8.71 -7.69
C LEU A 425 -19.90 9.42 -6.72
N GLU A 426 -21.14 9.61 -7.16
CA GLU A 426 -22.26 10.03 -6.33
C GLU A 426 -23.37 8.99 -6.49
N LEU A 427 -23.76 8.39 -5.37
CA LEU A 427 -24.64 7.24 -5.30
C LEU A 427 -25.88 7.60 -4.50
N GLN A 428 -27.06 7.35 -5.07
CA GLN A 428 -28.33 7.52 -4.38
C GLN A 428 -28.91 6.14 -4.07
N ARG A 429 -29.14 5.89 -2.77
CA ARG A 429 -29.80 4.69 -2.29
C ARG A 429 -31.31 4.85 -2.39
N ASN A 430 -32.05 3.74 -2.49
CA ASN A 430 -33.51 3.75 -2.53
C ASN A 430 -34.17 4.38 -1.29
N ASN A 431 -33.49 4.40 -0.14
CA ASN A 431 -33.96 5.07 1.07
C ASN A 431 -33.69 6.59 1.06
N GLY A 432 -33.26 7.17 -0.07
CA GLY A 432 -32.93 8.58 -0.22
C GLY A 432 -31.53 8.96 0.27
N GLN A 433 -30.79 8.07 0.94
CA GLN A 433 -29.43 8.37 1.40
C GLN A 433 -28.46 8.56 0.23
N PHE A 434 -27.65 9.59 0.35
CA PHE A 434 -26.64 9.94 -0.64
C PHE A 434 -25.24 9.57 -0.15
N VAL A 435 -24.43 8.99 -1.04
CA VAL A 435 -23.04 8.65 -0.77
C VAL A 435 -22.17 9.20 -1.89
N ALA A 436 -21.27 10.11 -1.55
CA ALA A 436 -20.26 10.64 -2.48
C ALA A 436 -18.85 10.19 -2.06
N GLY A 437 -18.01 9.88 -3.04
CA GLY A 437 -16.62 9.52 -2.77
C GLY A 437 -15.88 8.94 -3.96
N TYR A 438 -14.64 8.52 -3.70
CA TYR A 438 -13.77 7.92 -4.69
C TYR A 438 -13.86 6.40 -4.68
N TYR A 439 -14.17 5.78 -5.82
CA TYR A 439 -14.19 4.33 -6.00
C TYR A 439 -12.84 3.70 -5.64
N ARG A 440 -12.88 2.63 -4.85
CA ARG A 440 -11.67 1.92 -4.38
C ARG A 440 -11.60 0.47 -4.81
N LYS A 441 -12.70 -0.27 -4.66
CA LYS A 441 -12.74 -1.72 -4.91
C LYS A 441 -14.16 -2.20 -5.17
N THR A 442 -14.24 -3.35 -5.83
CA THR A 442 -15.47 -4.13 -6.01
C THR A 442 -15.36 -5.48 -5.29
N GLY A 443 -16.37 -5.82 -4.51
CA GLY A 443 -16.51 -7.12 -3.87
C GLY A 443 -17.15 -8.13 -4.81
N ARG A 444 -16.37 -9.08 -5.36
CA ARG A 444 -16.89 -10.18 -6.19
C ARG A 444 -17.87 -11.08 -5.46
N ALA A 445 -17.70 -11.27 -4.16
CA ALA A 445 -18.57 -12.16 -3.39
C ALA A 445 -19.96 -11.56 -3.13
N THR A 446 -20.11 -10.24 -3.26
CA THR A 446 -21.26 -9.48 -2.77
C THR A 446 -21.90 -8.57 -3.82
N ALA A 447 -21.32 -8.46 -5.02
CA ALA A 447 -21.73 -7.50 -6.04
C ALA A 447 -21.83 -6.06 -5.50
N SER A 448 -20.87 -5.67 -4.66
CA SER A 448 -20.85 -4.36 -4.00
C SER A 448 -19.60 -3.57 -4.35
N ILE A 449 -19.64 -2.25 -4.16
CA ILE A 449 -18.48 -1.37 -4.29
C ILE A 449 -18.09 -0.80 -2.93
N SER A 450 -16.89 -0.25 -2.84
CA SER A 450 -16.47 0.56 -1.71
C SER A 450 -15.90 1.88 -2.21
N VAL A 451 -16.25 2.96 -1.52
CA VAL A 451 -15.77 4.31 -1.81
C VAL A 451 -15.05 4.87 -0.59
N SER A 452 -14.02 5.70 -0.81
CA SER A 452 -13.44 6.50 0.27
C SER A 452 -14.06 7.89 0.30
N PRO A 453 -14.13 8.54 1.47
CA PRO A 453 -14.48 9.95 1.57
C PRO A 453 -13.59 10.81 0.66
N VAL A 454 -14.11 11.97 0.27
CA VAL A 454 -13.43 12.84 -0.70
C VAL A 454 -12.06 13.33 -0.22
N HIS A 455 -11.91 13.55 1.08
CA HIS A 455 -10.69 14.09 1.69
C HIS A 455 -9.86 13.04 2.45
N ARG A 456 -10.29 11.77 2.55
CA ARG A 456 -9.56 10.71 3.26
C ARG A 456 -9.22 9.54 2.35
N ARG A 457 -8.03 8.94 2.54
CA ARG A 457 -7.58 7.76 1.79
C ARG A 457 -7.47 6.50 2.64
N ASN A 458 -7.52 6.63 3.97
CA ASN A 458 -7.31 5.50 4.87
C ASN A 458 -8.38 4.42 4.64
N LEU A 459 -7.96 3.15 4.66
CA LEU A 459 -8.85 2.00 4.45
C LEU A 459 -9.95 1.93 5.53
N ASN A 460 -9.64 2.41 6.73
CA ASN A 460 -10.58 2.42 7.86
C ASN A 460 -11.73 3.41 7.67
N ASP A 461 -11.53 4.47 6.87
CA ASP A 461 -12.56 5.49 6.62
C ASP A 461 -13.45 5.14 5.43
N MET A 462 -13.20 4.01 4.76
CA MET A 462 -13.96 3.61 3.58
C MET A 462 -15.40 3.25 3.93
N ILE A 463 -16.33 3.73 3.10
CA ILE A 463 -17.71 3.25 3.09
C ILE A 463 -17.70 1.94 2.29
N ASN A 464 -17.67 0.83 3.01
CA ASN A 464 -17.56 -0.51 2.45
C ASN A 464 -18.93 -1.09 2.08
N SER A 465 -18.91 -2.10 1.22
CA SER A 465 -20.06 -2.97 0.93
C SER A 465 -21.34 -2.25 0.46
N ILE A 466 -21.20 -1.21 -0.36
CA ILE A 466 -22.34 -0.51 -0.97
C ILE A 466 -22.91 -1.40 -2.07
N GLY A 467 -24.09 -1.98 -1.84
CA GLY A 467 -24.82 -2.74 -2.86
C GLY A 467 -25.29 -1.80 -3.98
N ILE A 468 -25.00 -2.17 -5.22
CA ILE A 468 -25.28 -1.32 -6.40
C ILE A 468 -26.60 -1.67 -7.09
N LYS A 469 -27.04 -2.92 -6.98
CA LYS A 469 -28.16 -3.51 -7.73
C LYS A 469 -29.43 -2.64 -7.72
N ASN A 470 -29.76 -2.15 -6.53
CA ASN A 470 -30.97 -1.38 -6.24
C ASN A 470 -30.64 0.09 -5.90
N LEU A 471 -29.61 0.68 -6.49
CA LEU A 471 -29.42 2.13 -6.37
C LEU A 471 -30.45 2.84 -7.25
N SER A 472 -30.99 3.96 -6.77
CA SER A 472 -31.91 4.80 -7.54
C SER A 472 -31.16 5.69 -8.53
N GLY A 473 -29.88 5.99 -8.26
CA GLY A 473 -29.02 6.75 -9.15
C GLY A 473 -27.53 6.51 -8.90
N ILE A 474 -26.75 6.52 -9.97
CA ILE A 474 -25.29 6.49 -9.95
C ILE A 474 -24.81 7.55 -10.94
N ARG A 475 -24.03 8.52 -10.46
CA ARG A 475 -23.36 9.53 -11.28
C ARG A 475 -21.86 9.41 -11.13
N LYS A 476 -21.14 9.60 -12.22
CA LYS A 476 -19.68 9.61 -12.28
C LYS A 476 -19.20 10.99 -12.71
N PHE A 477 -18.13 11.45 -12.09
CA PHE A 477 -17.55 12.75 -12.38
C PHE A 477 -16.08 12.62 -12.76
N GLN A 478 -15.69 13.38 -13.77
CA GLN A 478 -14.30 13.75 -13.97
C GLN A 478 -13.99 14.93 -13.07
N VAL A 479 -12.93 14.79 -12.26
CA VAL A 479 -12.46 15.84 -11.36
C VAL A 479 -11.18 16.40 -11.94
N ASP A 480 -11.15 17.71 -12.20
CA ASP A 480 -9.95 18.37 -12.70
C ASP A 480 -8.90 18.58 -11.60
N ARG A 481 -7.75 19.15 -11.96
CA ARG A 481 -6.62 19.35 -11.01
C ARG A 481 -6.94 20.32 -9.87
N LEU A 482 -8.00 21.12 -10.00
CA LEU A 482 -8.43 22.09 -9.00
C LEU A 482 -9.61 21.57 -8.14
N GLY A 483 -10.10 20.37 -8.42
CA GLY A 483 -11.23 19.78 -7.69
C GLY A 483 -12.60 20.12 -8.30
N ILE A 484 -12.66 20.70 -9.49
CA ILE A 484 -13.92 21.01 -10.17
C ILE A 484 -14.49 19.72 -10.77
N LYS A 485 -15.76 19.44 -10.45
CA LYS A 485 -16.50 18.25 -10.91
C LYS A 485 -17.17 18.53 -12.26
N ASN A 486 -16.93 17.66 -13.23
CA ASN A 486 -17.66 17.61 -14.49
C ASN A 486 -18.32 16.24 -14.62
N GLU A 487 -19.65 16.20 -14.73
CA GLU A 487 -20.38 14.94 -14.86
C GLU A 487 -20.01 14.25 -16.18
N ILE A 488 -19.84 12.93 -16.13
CA ILE A 488 -19.72 12.07 -17.31
C ILE A 488 -21.08 11.40 -17.50
N PRO A 489 -21.90 11.86 -18.46
CA PRO A 489 -23.20 11.25 -18.71
C PRO A 489 -23.07 9.78 -19.13
N PRO A 490 -24.05 8.93 -18.76
CA PRO A 490 -24.17 7.57 -19.28
C PRO A 490 -24.02 7.51 -20.80
N GLY A 491 -23.28 6.52 -21.31
CA GLY A 491 -23.14 6.30 -22.75
C GLY A 491 -22.18 7.25 -23.49
N LYS A 492 -21.62 8.28 -22.85
CA LYS A 492 -20.53 9.10 -23.45
C LYS A 492 -19.19 8.38 -23.50
N GLU A 493 -18.98 7.39 -22.63
CA GLU A 493 -17.81 6.52 -22.72
C GLU A 493 -18.09 5.46 -23.78
N THR A 494 -17.24 5.37 -24.81
CA THR A 494 -17.26 4.21 -25.69
C THR A 494 -16.88 2.99 -24.85
N TRP A 495 -17.72 1.95 -24.91
CA TRP A 495 -17.41 0.71 -24.20
C TRP A 495 -16.05 0.21 -24.73
N PRO A 496 -15.03 0.02 -23.87
CA PRO A 496 -13.70 -0.32 -24.38
C PRO A 496 -13.62 -1.74 -24.97
N GLY A 497 -14.72 -2.51 -24.89
CA GLY A 497 -14.87 -3.78 -25.56
C GLY A 497 -15.48 -3.72 -26.96
N TYR A 498 -15.90 -2.54 -27.42
CA TYR A 498 -16.32 -2.34 -28.80
C TYR A 498 -15.06 -2.35 -29.68
N GLN A 499 -14.88 -3.43 -30.44
CA GLN A 499 -13.94 -3.39 -31.57
C GLN A 499 -14.53 -2.38 -32.57
N TYR A 500 -13.75 -1.38 -32.97
CA TYR A 500 -14.01 -0.77 -34.26
C TYR A 500 -13.86 -1.90 -35.27
N ASP A 501 -14.93 -2.23 -36.01
CA ASP A 501 -14.77 -2.91 -37.30
C ASP A 501 -13.70 -2.12 -38.06
N ARG A 502 -12.54 -2.75 -38.26
CA ARG A 502 -11.45 -2.19 -39.06
C ARG A 502 -11.70 -2.45 -40.52
#